data_AF-A0A495L4P5-F1
#
_entry.id   AF-A0A495L4P5-F1
#
_cell.length_a   1.000
_cell.length_b   1.000
_cell.length_c   1.000
_cell.angle_alpha   90.00
_cell.angle_beta   90.00
_cell.angle_gamma   90.00
#
_symmetry.space_group_name_H-M   'P 1'
#
loop_
_entity.id
_entity.type
_entity.pdbx_description
1 polymer ?
#
loop_
_entity_poly.entity_id
_entity_poly.type
_entity_poly.pdbx_seq_one_letter_code
_entity_poly.pdbx_strand_id
1 'polypeptide(L)'
;MSEAYSPIPELNLLKEFSDRIGPIYYSDGFELLEYDSDAGLHTWSEHPEFLSRFIPFAQANGSGSAYALWRCDDRTDLATLPVVLVGDEGDLYVIARNLVELFQLLAFDSAPFAEFGFFAAGEDEEHSEAHHEFLTWLHQNFGLGPPEDPQVLWAERKKYDDRFKAWASRFVELDGR
;
A
#
# COMPACT_ATOMS: atom_id res chain seq x y z
N MET A 1 -7.48 27.53 4.79
CA MET A 1 -6.44 26.52 4.54
C MET A 1 -7.04 25.21 5.01
N SER A 2 -7.21 24.23 4.13
CA SER A 2 -7.33 22.85 4.62
C SER A 2 -6.03 22.49 5.31
N GLU A 3 -6.11 21.74 6.40
CA GLU A 3 -4.92 21.07 6.92
C GLU A 3 -4.52 19.98 5.90
N ALA A 4 -3.22 19.75 5.74
CA ALA A 4 -2.74 18.70 4.84
C ALA A 4 -3.19 17.34 5.37
N TYR A 5 -3.63 16.45 4.47
CA TYR A 5 -4.10 15.11 4.82
C TYR A 5 -3.04 14.28 5.55
N SER A 6 -1.76 14.47 5.19
CA SER A 6 -0.64 13.84 5.85
C SER A 6 0.62 14.73 5.80
N PRO A 7 1.68 14.44 6.57
CA PRO A 7 3.00 15.05 6.39
C PRO A 7 3.73 14.58 5.10
N ILE A 8 3.13 13.71 4.29
CA ILE A 8 3.74 13.09 3.11
C ILE A 8 3.19 13.75 1.83
N PRO A 9 4.01 14.48 1.06
CA PRO A 9 3.57 15.19 -0.14
C PRO A 9 2.84 14.29 -1.15
N GLU A 10 3.33 13.07 -1.35
CA GLU A 10 2.82 12.08 -2.29
C GLU A 10 1.41 11.58 -1.92
N LEU A 11 1.14 11.39 -0.62
CA LEU A 11 -0.21 11.08 -0.12
C LEU A 11 -1.16 12.28 -0.26
N ASN A 12 -0.65 13.51 -0.10
CA ASN A 12 -1.48 14.71 -0.32
C ASN A 12 -1.88 14.85 -1.80
N LEU A 13 -0.95 14.59 -2.73
CA LEU A 13 -1.25 14.55 -4.18
C LEU A 13 -2.27 13.45 -4.52
N LEU A 14 -2.19 12.27 -3.88
CA LEU A 14 -3.17 11.20 -4.07
C LEU A 14 -4.53 11.56 -3.46
N LYS A 15 -4.55 12.23 -2.30
CA LYS A 15 -5.80 12.71 -1.69
C LYS A 15 -6.49 13.77 -2.54
N GLU A 16 -5.75 14.73 -3.09
CA GLU A 16 -6.25 15.71 -4.05
C GLU A 16 -6.79 15.05 -5.34
N PHE A 17 -6.18 13.94 -5.77
CA PHE A 17 -6.69 13.13 -6.87
C PHE A 17 -8.02 12.45 -6.51
N SER A 18 -8.07 11.70 -5.40
CA SER A 18 -9.30 11.04 -4.91
C SER A 18 -10.45 12.03 -4.73
N ASP A 19 -10.20 13.17 -4.10
CA ASP A 19 -11.24 14.20 -3.85
C ASP A 19 -11.78 14.83 -5.13
N ARG A 20 -11.00 14.83 -6.21
CA ARG A 20 -11.38 15.37 -7.52
C ARG A 20 -12.24 14.38 -8.33
N ILE A 21 -11.97 13.08 -8.24
CA ILE A 21 -12.77 12.04 -8.93
C ILE A 21 -14.05 11.70 -8.16
N GLY A 22 -14.06 11.86 -6.84
CA GLY A 22 -15.21 11.57 -5.99
C GLY A 22 -15.25 10.11 -5.50
N PRO A 23 -16.44 9.59 -5.13
CA PRO A 23 -16.59 8.29 -4.49
C PRO A 23 -16.59 7.13 -5.51
N ILE A 24 -15.54 7.07 -6.35
CA ILE A 24 -15.33 6.03 -7.36
C ILE A 24 -13.92 5.47 -7.26
N TYR A 25 -13.78 4.17 -7.51
CA TYR A 25 -12.48 3.49 -7.47
C TYR A 25 -11.64 3.79 -8.71
N TYR A 26 -10.32 3.67 -8.53
CA TYR A 26 -9.29 3.76 -9.57
C TYR A 26 -8.26 2.62 -9.51
N SER A 27 -8.30 1.85 -8.42
CA SER A 27 -7.66 0.56 -8.24
C SER A 27 -8.63 -0.28 -7.41
N ASP A 28 -8.91 -1.52 -7.82
CA ASP A 28 -9.83 -2.41 -7.13
C ASP A 28 -9.49 -2.53 -5.63
N GLY A 29 -10.52 -2.41 -4.80
CA GLY A 29 -10.43 -2.46 -3.34
C GLY A 29 -9.61 -1.36 -2.65
N PHE A 30 -9.02 -0.40 -3.37
CA PHE A 30 -8.22 0.68 -2.79
C PHE A 30 -9.06 1.89 -2.41
N GLU A 31 -8.97 2.33 -1.14
CA GLU A 31 -9.49 3.63 -0.69
C GLU A 31 -8.53 4.28 0.32
N LEU A 32 -8.37 5.61 0.25
CA LEU A 32 -7.62 6.35 1.27
C LEU A 32 -8.45 6.46 2.56
N LEU A 33 -7.88 6.00 3.67
CA LEU A 33 -8.45 6.12 5.02
C LEU A 33 -7.93 7.39 5.69
N GLU A 34 -8.37 7.67 6.92
CA GLU A 34 -7.74 8.69 7.76
C GLU A 34 -6.26 8.33 8.02
N TYR A 35 -5.35 9.31 7.91
CA TYR A 35 -3.93 9.05 8.06
C TYR A 35 -3.58 8.72 9.53
N ASP A 36 -2.81 7.65 9.73
CA ASP A 36 -2.44 7.09 11.04
C ASP A 36 -3.64 6.56 11.87
N SER A 37 -4.74 6.17 11.20
CA SER A 37 -5.92 5.53 11.83
C SER A 37 -5.69 4.05 12.18
N ASP A 38 -6.62 3.40 12.89
CA ASP A 38 -6.52 1.95 13.15
C ASP A 38 -6.68 1.12 11.86
N ALA A 39 -5.79 0.15 11.68
CA ALA A 39 -5.75 -0.81 10.58
C ALA A 39 -5.91 -2.26 11.07
N GLY A 40 -6.51 -2.46 12.25
CA GLY A 40 -6.65 -3.78 12.86
C GLY A 40 -5.34 -4.35 13.38
N LEU A 41 -4.26 -3.55 13.51
CA LEU A 41 -2.94 -4.01 13.97
C LEU A 41 -2.97 -4.66 15.36
N HIS A 42 -3.99 -4.36 16.16
CA HIS A 42 -4.24 -4.98 17.46
C HIS A 42 -4.63 -6.48 17.38
N THR A 43 -5.13 -6.96 16.23
CA THR A 43 -5.36 -8.41 16.00
C THR A 43 -4.06 -9.19 15.83
N TRP A 44 -3.00 -8.50 15.41
CA TRP A 44 -1.66 -9.04 15.21
C TRP A 44 -0.82 -8.99 16.49
N SER A 45 -0.73 -7.82 17.15
CA SER A 45 -0.02 -7.67 18.42
C SER A 45 -0.49 -6.46 19.22
N GLU A 46 -0.67 -6.62 20.53
CA GLU A 46 -0.86 -5.49 21.46
C GLU A 46 0.47 -4.82 21.86
N HIS A 47 1.63 -5.30 21.37
CA HIS A 47 2.93 -4.80 21.83
C HIS A 47 3.21 -3.37 21.33
N PRO A 48 3.51 -2.38 22.20
CA PRO A 48 3.68 -0.99 21.77
C PRO A 48 4.80 -0.76 20.76
N GLU A 49 5.91 -1.52 20.80
CA GLU A 49 7.00 -1.45 19.79
C GLU A 49 6.54 -1.92 18.40
N PHE A 50 5.54 -2.80 18.32
CA PHE A 50 4.96 -3.25 17.06
C PHE A 50 4.01 -2.18 16.52
N LEU A 51 3.01 -1.79 17.31
CA LEU A 51 1.98 -0.81 16.92
C LEU A 51 2.60 0.54 16.49
N SER A 52 3.54 1.08 17.26
CA SER A 52 4.20 2.38 16.96
C SER A 52 5.09 2.39 15.72
N ARG A 53 5.33 1.24 15.08
CA ARG A 53 6.17 1.12 13.88
C ARG A 53 5.36 1.10 12.58
N PHE A 54 4.04 1.17 12.63
CA PHE A 54 3.19 1.33 11.45
C PHE A 54 2.65 2.77 11.32
N ILE A 55 2.24 3.13 10.12
CA ILE A 55 1.46 4.33 9.80
C ILE A 55 0.41 3.95 8.77
N PRO A 56 -0.81 3.56 9.18
CA PRO A 56 -1.90 3.28 8.24
C PRO A 56 -2.29 4.50 7.40
N PHE A 57 -2.76 4.27 6.17
CA PHE A 57 -3.23 5.35 5.30
C PHE A 57 -4.28 4.92 4.27
N ALA A 58 -4.44 3.62 3.99
CA ALA A 58 -5.39 3.15 2.99
C ALA A 58 -5.95 1.76 3.34
N GLN A 59 -7.13 1.48 2.79
CA GLN A 59 -7.72 0.16 2.65
C GLN A 59 -7.09 -0.53 1.43
N ALA A 60 -6.90 -1.85 1.52
CA ALA A 60 -6.24 -2.66 0.49
C ALA A 60 -7.17 -3.61 -0.27
N ASN A 61 -8.32 -3.96 0.32
CA ASN A 61 -9.35 -4.77 -0.31
C ASN A 61 -10.74 -4.48 0.33
N GLY A 62 -11.80 -5.06 -0.22
CA GLY A 62 -13.16 -4.92 0.32
C GLY A 62 -13.49 -5.70 1.60
N SER A 63 -12.56 -6.52 2.14
CA SER A 63 -12.84 -7.41 3.30
C SER A 63 -12.32 -6.86 4.63
N GLY A 64 -11.23 -6.09 4.61
CA GLY A 64 -10.67 -5.45 5.81
C GLY A 64 -9.15 -5.29 5.82
N SER A 65 -8.44 -5.75 4.78
CA SER A 65 -7.00 -5.52 4.65
C SER A 65 -6.69 -4.03 4.49
N ALA A 66 -5.53 -3.61 4.97
CA ALA A 66 -5.07 -2.22 4.93
C ALA A 66 -3.61 -2.08 4.48
N TYR A 67 -3.25 -0.90 3.99
CA TYR A 67 -1.87 -0.49 3.73
C TYR A 67 -1.35 0.43 4.84
N ALA A 68 -0.14 0.15 5.30
CA ALA A 68 0.56 0.95 6.28
C ALA A 68 2.04 1.13 5.92
N LEU A 69 2.61 2.31 6.18
CA LEU A 69 4.06 2.52 6.08
C LEU A 69 4.75 1.90 7.30
N TRP A 70 5.78 1.10 7.08
CA TRP A 70 6.58 0.52 8.15
C TRP A 70 7.80 1.39 8.46
N ARG A 71 7.82 2.03 9.64
CA ARG A 71 8.92 2.84 10.19
C ARG A 71 10.13 1.98 10.56
N CYS A 72 10.74 1.30 9.59
CA CYS A 72 11.82 0.34 9.79
C CYS A 72 13.14 0.95 10.32
N ASP A 73 13.29 2.26 10.21
CA ASP A 73 14.36 3.08 10.76
C ASP A 73 13.86 4.53 10.97
N ASP A 74 14.72 5.42 11.46
CA ASP A 74 14.32 6.75 11.94
C ASP A 74 14.47 7.86 10.86
N ARG A 75 14.33 7.50 9.57
CA ARG A 75 14.39 8.48 8.48
C ARG A 75 13.23 9.49 8.55
N THR A 76 13.51 10.72 8.14
CA THR A 76 12.50 11.80 8.07
C THR A 76 11.63 11.72 6.82
N ASP A 77 12.15 11.14 5.73
CA ASP A 77 11.42 10.95 4.48
C ASP A 77 10.56 9.68 4.56
N LEU A 78 9.31 9.87 4.95
CA LEU A 78 8.35 8.80 5.15
C LEU A 78 7.87 8.15 3.84
N ALA A 79 7.93 8.86 2.70
CA ALA A 79 7.54 8.31 1.40
C ALA A 79 8.46 7.15 0.97
N THR A 80 9.71 7.15 1.43
CA THR A 80 10.69 6.09 1.17
C THR A 80 10.60 4.89 2.12
N LEU A 81 9.68 4.89 3.09
CA LEU A 81 9.45 3.74 3.97
C LEU A 81 8.72 2.61 3.20
N PRO A 82 9.05 1.33 3.46
CA PRO A 82 8.32 0.22 2.87
C PRO A 82 6.84 0.26 3.23
N VAL A 83 5.97 -0.06 2.27
CA VAL A 83 4.55 -0.29 2.53
C VAL A 83 4.36 -1.75 2.90
N VAL A 84 3.62 -2.00 3.98
CA VAL A 84 3.16 -3.32 4.41
C VAL A 84 1.68 -3.46 4.11
N LEU A 85 1.28 -4.63 3.60
CA LEU A 85 -0.11 -5.06 3.62
C LEU A 85 -0.38 -5.71 4.99
N VAL A 86 -1.38 -5.19 5.68
CA VAL A 86 -1.92 -5.70 6.94
C VAL A 86 -3.20 -6.43 6.59
N GLY A 87 -3.10 -7.75 6.44
CA GLY A 87 -4.18 -8.61 5.99
C GLY A 87 -5.16 -8.98 7.09
N ASP A 88 -6.44 -9.02 6.75
CA ASP A 88 -7.53 -9.51 7.59
C ASP A 88 -7.63 -11.05 7.61
N GLU A 89 -7.09 -11.72 6.59
CA GLU A 89 -7.05 -13.20 6.48
C GLU A 89 -5.75 -13.84 7.02
N GLY A 90 -4.90 -13.09 7.72
CA GLY A 90 -3.65 -13.59 8.30
C GLY A 90 -2.41 -13.41 7.43
N ASP A 91 -2.43 -12.44 6.51
CA ASP A 91 -1.27 -12.02 5.72
C ASP A 91 -0.61 -10.77 6.30
N LEU A 92 0.72 -10.80 6.52
CA LEU A 92 1.48 -9.61 6.94
C LEU A 92 2.84 -9.59 6.27
N TYR A 93 2.99 -8.74 5.25
CA TYR A 93 4.18 -8.71 4.40
C TYR A 93 4.41 -7.34 3.73
N VAL A 94 5.65 -7.05 3.33
CA VAL A 94 5.98 -5.80 2.61
C VAL A 94 5.46 -5.88 1.17
N ILE A 95 4.40 -5.13 0.84
CA ILE A 95 3.81 -5.09 -0.50
C ILE A 95 4.69 -4.31 -1.49
N ALA A 96 5.29 -3.20 -1.07
CA ALA A 96 6.09 -2.30 -1.90
C ALA A 96 7.29 -1.71 -1.12
N ARG A 97 8.40 -1.44 -1.80
CA ARG A 97 9.62 -0.89 -1.20
C ARG A 97 9.49 0.55 -0.71
N ASN A 98 8.54 1.30 -1.27
CA ASN A 98 8.23 2.70 -0.96
C ASN A 98 6.81 3.04 -1.44
N LEU A 99 6.32 4.23 -1.09
CA LEU A 99 4.97 4.68 -1.42
C LEU A 99 4.74 4.87 -2.93
N VAL A 100 5.71 5.41 -3.67
CA VAL A 100 5.60 5.65 -5.11
C VAL A 100 5.52 4.32 -5.88
N GLU A 101 6.23 3.30 -5.41
CA GLU A 101 6.14 1.95 -5.95
C GLU A 101 4.76 1.31 -5.70
N LEU A 102 4.11 1.57 -4.56
CA LEU A 102 2.71 1.19 -4.38
C LEU A 102 1.82 1.84 -5.45
N PHE A 103 2.00 3.13 -5.75
CA PHE A 103 1.20 3.79 -6.79
C PHE A 103 1.37 3.14 -8.18
N GLN A 104 2.56 2.61 -8.48
CA GLN A 104 2.77 1.82 -9.71
C GLN A 104 2.07 0.45 -9.66
N LEU A 105 1.93 -0.16 -8.49
CA LEU A 105 1.20 -1.42 -8.33
C LEU A 105 -0.32 -1.22 -8.41
N LEU A 106 -0.85 -0.13 -7.86
CA LEU A 106 -2.26 0.27 -8.02
C LEU A 106 -2.63 0.55 -9.49
N ALA A 107 -1.65 0.83 -10.35
CA ALA A 107 -1.85 0.96 -11.79
C ALA A 107 -2.14 -0.37 -12.50
N PHE A 108 -2.18 -1.50 -11.78
CA PHE A 108 -2.75 -2.75 -12.26
C PHE A 108 -4.24 -2.93 -11.94
N ASP A 109 -4.78 -2.18 -10.97
CA ASP A 109 -6.21 -2.19 -10.66
C ASP A 109 -6.76 -3.59 -10.34
N SER A 110 -6.00 -4.31 -9.51
CA SER A 110 -6.36 -5.62 -8.96
C SER A 110 -6.04 -5.69 -7.47
N ALA A 111 -6.80 -6.47 -6.70
CA ALA A 111 -6.44 -6.79 -5.32
C ALA A 111 -5.11 -7.59 -5.26
N PRO A 112 -4.25 -7.34 -4.26
CA PRO A 112 -2.98 -8.07 -4.11
C PRO A 112 -3.16 -9.46 -3.50
N PHE A 113 -2.40 -10.43 -3.98
CA PHE A 113 -2.34 -11.80 -3.45
C PHE A 113 -0.99 -12.07 -2.75
N ALA A 114 -1.00 -12.85 -1.66
CA ALA A 114 0.18 -13.07 -0.81
C ALA A 114 1.36 -13.78 -1.48
N GLU A 115 1.12 -14.65 -2.47
CA GLU A 115 2.17 -15.47 -3.12
C GLU A 115 2.92 -14.74 -4.25
N PHE A 116 2.21 -13.92 -5.04
CA PHE A 116 2.70 -13.33 -6.31
C PHE A 116 2.29 -11.85 -6.53
N GLY A 117 1.44 -11.28 -5.68
CA GLY A 117 1.10 -9.86 -5.67
C GLY A 117 -0.05 -9.47 -6.58
N PHE A 118 0.16 -8.38 -7.31
CA PHE A 118 -0.79 -7.84 -8.26
C PHE A 118 -0.71 -8.62 -9.57
N PHE A 119 -1.87 -8.94 -10.14
CA PHE A 119 -1.95 -9.40 -11.52
C PHE A 119 -2.01 -8.18 -12.44
N ALA A 120 -1.35 -8.25 -13.60
CA ALA A 120 -1.76 -7.40 -14.71
C ALA A 120 -3.16 -7.83 -15.15
N ALA A 121 -4.09 -6.86 -15.25
CA ALA A 121 -5.44 -7.12 -15.72
C ALA A 121 -5.42 -7.86 -17.06
N GLY A 122 -6.26 -8.88 -17.19
CA GLY A 122 -6.45 -9.61 -18.44
C GLY A 122 -7.02 -8.68 -19.54
N GLU A 123 -6.80 -9.02 -20.82
CA GLU A 123 -7.30 -8.20 -21.95
C GLU A 123 -8.83 -8.02 -21.95
N ASP A 124 -9.57 -8.86 -21.22
CA ASP A 124 -11.03 -8.86 -21.06
C ASP A 124 -11.51 -8.41 -19.65
N GLU A 125 -10.63 -7.99 -18.73
CA GLU A 125 -11.03 -7.55 -17.38
C GLU A 125 -11.48 -6.08 -17.37
N GLU A 126 -12.63 -5.79 -16.75
CA GLU A 126 -13.15 -4.44 -16.61
C GLU A 126 -12.43 -3.69 -15.49
N HIS A 127 -11.74 -2.61 -15.87
CA HIS A 127 -11.09 -1.68 -14.95
C HIS A 127 -12.08 -0.83 -14.14
N SER A 128 -11.64 -0.40 -12.95
CA SER A 128 -12.29 0.61 -12.11
C SER A 128 -12.58 1.91 -12.88
N GLU A 129 -13.70 2.56 -12.55
CA GLU A 129 -14.23 3.70 -13.31
C GLU A 129 -13.23 4.84 -13.55
N ALA A 130 -12.39 5.18 -12.55
CA ALA A 130 -11.38 6.24 -12.64
C ALA A 130 -9.95 5.72 -12.90
N HIS A 131 -9.79 4.48 -13.39
CA HIS A 131 -8.48 3.89 -13.64
C HIS A 131 -7.65 4.71 -14.65
N HIS A 132 -8.26 5.14 -15.76
CA HIS A 132 -7.56 5.89 -16.80
C HIS A 132 -7.10 7.29 -16.31
N GLU A 133 -7.92 7.94 -15.49
CA GLU A 133 -7.59 9.17 -14.78
C GLU A 133 -6.41 8.99 -13.82
N PHE A 134 -6.33 7.84 -13.14
CA PHE A 134 -5.22 7.50 -12.25
C PHE A 134 -3.92 7.24 -13.02
N LEU A 135 -3.95 6.48 -14.12
CA LEU A 135 -2.78 6.32 -15.01
C LEU A 135 -2.28 7.69 -15.51
N THR A 136 -3.21 8.57 -15.90
CA THR A 136 -2.88 9.93 -16.34
C THR A 136 -2.26 10.75 -15.22
N TRP A 137 -2.80 10.68 -14.00
CA TRP A 137 -2.27 11.37 -12.82
C TRP A 137 -0.88 10.85 -12.41
N LEU A 138 -0.67 9.52 -12.43
CA LEU A 138 0.60 8.87 -12.09
C LEU A 138 1.71 9.33 -13.05
N HIS A 139 1.41 9.36 -14.35
CA HIS A 139 2.34 9.86 -15.35
C HIS A 139 2.62 11.37 -15.20
N GLN A 140 1.59 12.19 -14.92
CA GLN A 140 1.75 13.64 -14.77
C GLN A 140 2.55 14.06 -13.54
N ASN A 141 2.42 13.36 -12.42
CA ASN A 141 3.06 13.73 -11.14
C ASN A 141 4.42 13.05 -10.93
N PHE A 142 4.58 11.81 -11.41
CA PHE A 142 5.77 11.00 -11.15
C PHE A 142 6.55 10.61 -12.41
N GLY A 143 5.98 10.78 -13.61
CA GLY A 143 6.56 10.27 -14.86
C GLY A 143 6.49 8.74 -14.97
N LEU A 144 5.58 8.11 -14.22
CA LEU A 144 5.44 6.65 -14.11
C LEU A 144 4.16 6.15 -14.78
N GLY A 145 4.14 4.86 -15.07
CA GLY A 145 2.95 4.10 -15.47
C GLY A 145 2.92 2.76 -14.76
N PRO A 146 2.01 1.84 -15.17
CA PRO A 146 2.08 0.46 -14.72
C PRO A 146 3.43 -0.13 -15.13
N PRO A 147 4.09 -0.91 -14.26
CA PRO A 147 5.38 -1.51 -14.57
C PRO A 147 5.21 -2.62 -15.61
N GLU A 148 6.18 -2.77 -16.52
CA GLU A 148 6.12 -3.76 -17.61
C GLU A 148 5.99 -5.21 -17.10
N ASP A 149 6.49 -5.49 -15.90
CA ASP A 149 6.37 -6.79 -15.23
C ASP A 149 6.19 -6.59 -13.70
N PRO A 150 5.02 -6.95 -13.11
CA PRO A 150 4.82 -6.90 -11.66
C PRO A 150 5.78 -7.80 -10.90
N GLN A 151 6.23 -8.91 -11.50
CA GLN A 151 7.09 -9.90 -10.85
C GLN A 151 8.50 -9.36 -10.58
N VAL A 152 8.95 -8.35 -11.34
CA VAL A 152 10.21 -7.65 -11.05
C VAL A 152 10.09 -6.90 -9.72
N LEU A 153 9.06 -6.09 -9.53
CA LEU A 153 8.84 -5.37 -8.26
C LEU A 153 8.60 -6.35 -7.11
N TRP A 154 7.81 -7.41 -7.35
CA TRP A 154 7.55 -8.48 -6.38
C TRP A 154 8.83 -9.16 -5.90
N ALA A 155 9.78 -9.43 -6.80
CA ALA A 155 11.08 -10.00 -6.47
C ALA A 155 12.00 -8.99 -5.76
N GLU A 156 12.05 -7.74 -6.24
CA GLU A 156 12.94 -6.71 -5.70
C GLU A 156 12.59 -6.27 -4.27
N ARG A 157 11.32 -6.33 -3.88
CA ARG A 157 10.88 -6.05 -2.50
C ARG A 157 11.33 -7.13 -1.50
N LYS A 158 11.65 -8.36 -1.94
CA LYS A 158 11.85 -9.54 -1.06
C LYS A 158 12.83 -9.27 0.09
N LYS A 159 13.93 -8.55 -0.16
CA LYS A 159 14.92 -8.18 0.89
C LYS A 159 14.33 -7.30 2.01
N TYR A 160 13.31 -6.51 1.72
CA TYR A 160 12.57 -5.71 2.70
C TYR A 160 11.56 -6.58 3.45
N ASP A 161 10.88 -7.49 2.75
CA ASP A 161 9.97 -8.46 3.36
C ASP A 161 10.70 -9.41 4.32
N ASP A 162 11.86 -9.96 3.92
CA ASP A 162 12.71 -10.78 4.78
C ASP A 162 13.15 -10.03 6.06
N ARG A 163 13.52 -8.74 5.92
CA ARG A 163 13.86 -7.85 7.06
C ARG A 163 12.64 -7.56 7.94
N PHE A 164 11.48 -7.36 7.32
CA PHE A 164 10.22 -7.11 8.00
C PHE A 164 9.77 -8.33 8.81
N LYS A 165 9.71 -9.51 8.20
CA LYS A 165 9.33 -10.77 8.85
C LYS A 165 10.26 -11.10 10.01
N ALA A 166 11.57 -10.92 9.86
CA ALA A 166 12.55 -11.09 10.95
C ALA A 166 12.42 -10.07 12.10
N TRP A 167 11.82 -8.90 11.85
CA TRP A 167 11.48 -7.94 12.90
C TRP A 167 10.12 -8.25 13.54
N ALA A 168 9.10 -8.53 12.74
CA ALA A 168 7.72 -8.79 13.16
C ALA A 168 7.62 -10.10 13.98
N SER A 169 8.41 -11.13 13.66
CA SER A 169 8.48 -12.40 14.39
C SER A 169 8.96 -12.27 15.86
N ARG A 170 9.31 -11.06 16.31
CA ARG A 170 9.54 -10.75 17.73
C ARG A 170 8.25 -10.47 18.51
N PHE A 171 7.13 -10.25 17.81
CA PHE A 171 5.86 -9.77 18.37
C PHE A 171 4.63 -10.59 17.94
N VAL A 172 4.73 -11.31 16.81
CA VAL A 172 3.65 -12.11 16.22
C VAL A 172 4.16 -13.47 15.77
N GLU A 173 3.30 -14.48 15.77
CA GLU A 173 3.56 -15.74 15.07
C GLU A 173 3.22 -15.54 13.59
N LEU A 174 4.23 -15.60 12.71
CA LEU A 174 4.04 -15.56 11.27
C LEU A 174 3.93 -16.99 10.75
N ASP A 175 2.82 -17.32 10.08
CA ASP A 175 2.63 -18.62 9.44
C ASP A 175 3.67 -18.75 8.30
N GLY A 176 4.62 -19.68 8.47
CA GLY A 176 5.77 -19.85 7.57
C GLY A 176 5.44 -20.60 6.29
N ARG A 177 4.45 -20.12 5.53
CA ARG A 177 4.03 -20.67 4.23
C ARG A 177 4.86 -20.11 3.07
#